data_AF-A0A9W8LVC9-F1
#
_entry.id   AF-A0A9W8LVC9-F1
#
_cell.length_a   1.000
_cell.length_b   1.000
_cell.length_c   1.000
_cell.angle_alpha   90.00
_cell.angle_beta   90.00
_cell.angle_gamma   90.00
#
_symmetry.space_group_name_H-M   'P 1'
#
loop_
_entity.id
_entity.type
_entity.pdbx_description
1 polymer ?
#
loop_
_entity_poly.entity_id
_entity_poly.type
_entity_poly.pdbx_seq_one_letter_code
_entity_poly.pdbx_strand_id
1 'polypeptide(L)'
;MGSVFVNYYRKRDIQDRAFPKVELGELFILDINDTSPFFSFGNIESGQVVSAMYNNMFRAPLFAQKIKDTDFLVVKHKSKGETKWYVRGIKYQYISGQIYPLHEVPAPHSRKVTTTIKHRLQVAAYRLMNRNQYHLLQMGKLSRMFPEYSELQLRQRLKEFCEYQRKGLGAGYWRPKYNMPIPDENNLRKMLTPEMLCLFESMRVCQQQLYDAGKLGENSEEDPDDAAADSRLPIEEILATWNLTRNFINATSGKAMLKLHGEGDPTGKGEGFSFVRVSMKDIFLRAGESVEEKLAEIEARPKSAHRYNVAEQQQIYKEEITSIWNKQFQSLTQAEPPVEQESEAWMDENIIVPEINDMFGCSATGAGISAIDPARMVAGSAMDVSQKLSQITSGPNMNSITAHANFIQPNRRGLVIRRAIKSPYTGELMWRTEVVRDLAVIQAYLRQRRIIENLTYGNEDLFDDEDEFGGAMGSEPMVDMAGETRAHLNRLKVAREQRIQQAKAHEKTHMTTFSLPQPNKPKKKVIRQCGNCGQLGHMKTNKKCPRYYEFNP
;
A
#
# COMPACT_ATOMS: atom_id res chain seq x y z
N MET A 1 -4.17 15.84 -19.39
CA MET A 1 -4.47 14.46 -19.84
C MET A 1 -5.85 14.47 -20.46
N GLY A 2 -6.10 13.61 -21.45
CA GLY A 2 -7.41 13.47 -22.08
C GLY A 2 -8.06 12.15 -21.66
N SER A 3 -9.38 12.12 -21.59
CA SER A 3 -10.17 10.89 -21.49
C SER A 3 -11.33 11.00 -22.48
N VAL A 4 -11.73 9.87 -23.04
CA VAL A 4 -12.80 9.78 -24.02
C VAL A 4 -14.06 9.29 -23.29
N PHE A 5 -15.17 9.96 -23.54
CA PHE A 5 -16.49 9.50 -23.11
C PHE A 5 -17.08 8.68 -24.24
N VAL A 6 -17.30 7.39 -23.99
CA VAL A 6 -17.79 6.44 -24.99
C VAL A 6 -19.10 5.83 -24.50
N ASN A 7 -20.09 5.75 -25.38
CA ASN A 7 -21.34 5.03 -25.16
C ASN A 7 -21.29 3.74 -25.94
N TYR A 8 -21.20 2.61 -25.24
CA TYR A 8 -21.20 1.31 -25.87
C TYR A 8 -22.63 0.79 -26.02
N TYR A 9 -23.04 0.49 -27.26
CA TYR A 9 -24.32 -0.15 -27.56
C TYR A 9 -24.09 -1.54 -28.11
N ARG A 10 -24.67 -2.58 -27.51
CA ARG A 10 -24.62 -3.93 -28.09
C ARG A 10 -25.85 -4.19 -28.94
N LYS A 11 -25.65 -4.69 -30.16
CA LYS A 11 -26.75 -5.08 -31.06
C LYS A 11 -27.63 -6.17 -30.45
N ARG A 12 -28.94 -6.08 -30.71
CA ARG A 12 -29.93 -7.09 -30.29
C ARG A 12 -29.80 -8.38 -31.10
N ASP A 13 -29.66 -8.22 -32.41
CA ASP A 13 -29.49 -9.31 -33.38
C ASP A 13 -28.60 -8.84 -34.56
N ILE A 14 -28.35 -9.73 -35.52
CA ILE A 14 -27.44 -9.47 -36.65
C ILE A 14 -28.05 -8.40 -37.59
N GLN A 15 -29.37 -8.28 -37.59
CA GLN A 15 -30.12 -7.36 -38.43
C GLN A 15 -30.41 -6.03 -37.72
N ASP A 16 -29.98 -5.86 -36.47
CA ASP A 16 -30.20 -4.66 -35.68
C ASP A 16 -29.46 -3.48 -36.30
N ARG A 17 -30.26 -2.53 -36.81
CA ARG A 17 -29.82 -1.25 -37.36
C ARG A 17 -30.11 -0.09 -36.42
N ALA A 18 -30.43 -0.37 -35.14
CA ALA A 18 -30.65 0.66 -34.15
C ALA A 18 -29.40 1.52 -33.97
N PHE A 19 -29.62 2.83 -33.93
CA PHE A 19 -28.58 3.82 -33.67
C PHE A 19 -29.08 4.73 -32.53
N PRO A 20 -28.83 4.36 -31.26
CA PRO A 20 -29.26 5.15 -30.12
C PRO A 20 -28.71 6.58 -30.19
N LYS A 21 -29.59 7.57 -29.98
CA LYS A 21 -29.15 8.95 -29.86
C LYS A 21 -28.53 9.15 -28.48
N VAL A 22 -27.30 9.65 -28.44
CA VAL A 22 -26.56 9.95 -27.21
C VAL A 22 -26.30 11.45 -27.14
N GLU A 23 -26.52 12.05 -25.97
CA GLU A 23 -26.35 13.50 -25.77
C GLU A 23 -24.88 13.90 -25.64
N LEU A 24 -24.06 13.04 -25.03
CA LEU A 24 -22.66 13.28 -24.74
C LEU A 24 -21.81 12.09 -25.16
N GLY A 25 -20.67 12.37 -25.80
CA GLY A 25 -19.65 11.40 -26.17
C GLY A 25 -19.91 10.62 -27.46
N GLU A 26 -19.04 9.66 -27.74
CA GLU A 26 -19.04 8.90 -28.99
C GLU A 26 -19.82 7.59 -28.83
N LEU A 27 -20.73 7.28 -29.77
CA LEU A 27 -21.42 6.00 -29.81
C LEU A 27 -20.52 4.94 -30.47
N PHE A 28 -20.22 3.87 -29.74
CA PHE A 28 -19.52 2.70 -30.23
C PHE A 28 -20.47 1.51 -30.27
N ILE A 29 -20.72 0.96 -31.45
CA ILE A 29 -21.61 -0.18 -31.65
C ILE A 29 -20.80 -1.47 -31.58
N LEU A 30 -21.19 -2.35 -30.65
CA LEU A 30 -20.67 -3.69 -30.48
C LEU A 30 -21.57 -4.68 -31.22
N ASP A 31 -20.96 -5.56 -32.01
CA ASP A 31 -21.64 -6.73 -32.56
C ASP A 31 -21.95 -7.76 -31.45
N ILE A 32 -22.81 -8.73 -31.75
CA ILE A 32 -23.26 -9.75 -30.78
C ILE A 32 -22.08 -10.55 -30.22
N ASN A 33 -21.10 -10.84 -31.06
CA ASN A 33 -19.93 -11.65 -30.72
C ASN A 33 -18.77 -10.81 -30.19
N ASP A 34 -18.90 -9.48 -30.16
CA ASP A 34 -17.83 -8.62 -29.69
C ASP A 34 -17.66 -8.73 -28.18
N THR A 35 -16.39 -8.80 -27.78
CA THR A 35 -16.02 -8.83 -26.38
C THR A 35 -16.43 -7.54 -25.69
N SER A 36 -16.89 -7.66 -24.44
CA SER A 36 -17.23 -6.49 -23.62
C SER A 36 -16.01 -5.57 -23.44
N PRO A 37 -16.19 -4.23 -23.46
CA PRO A 37 -15.13 -3.28 -23.14
C PRO A 37 -14.67 -3.37 -21.68
N PHE A 38 -15.46 -4.06 -20.85
CA PHE A 38 -15.24 -4.33 -19.43
C PHE A 38 -14.61 -5.72 -19.17
N PHE A 39 -13.95 -6.28 -20.19
CA PHE A 39 -13.29 -7.59 -20.13
C PHE A 39 -14.25 -8.72 -19.73
N SER A 40 -13.76 -9.70 -18.97
CA SER A 40 -14.57 -10.76 -18.37
C SER A 40 -15.31 -10.33 -17.10
N PHE A 41 -15.20 -9.06 -16.68
CA PHE A 41 -15.68 -8.54 -15.39
C PHE A 41 -16.88 -7.59 -15.50
N GLY A 42 -17.42 -7.40 -16.70
CA GLY A 42 -18.63 -6.64 -16.93
C GLY A 42 -19.21 -6.97 -18.30
N ASN A 43 -20.54 -6.91 -18.42
CA ASN A 43 -21.23 -7.23 -19.66
C ASN A 43 -22.18 -6.09 -20.05
N ILE A 44 -22.38 -5.94 -21.36
CA ILE A 44 -23.38 -5.04 -21.92
C ILE A 44 -24.47 -5.91 -22.53
N GLU A 45 -25.68 -5.83 -22.01
CA GLU A 45 -26.77 -6.66 -22.52
C GLU A 45 -27.16 -6.27 -23.95
N SER A 46 -27.73 -7.23 -24.68
CA SER A 46 -28.23 -7.01 -26.03
C SER A 46 -29.28 -5.90 -26.06
N GLY A 47 -29.01 -4.83 -26.80
CA GLY A 47 -29.85 -3.63 -26.87
C GLY A 47 -29.61 -2.60 -25.76
N GLN A 48 -28.66 -2.83 -24.86
CA GLN A 48 -28.31 -1.90 -23.78
C GLN A 48 -27.26 -0.88 -24.25
N VAL A 49 -27.37 0.36 -23.75
CA VAL A 49 -26.34 1.40 -23.86
C VAL A 49 -25.68 1.59 -22.51
N VAL A 50 -24.35 1.51 -22.46
CA VAL A 50 -23.58 1.77 -21.24
C VAL A 50 -22.53 2.84 -21.54
N SER A 51 -22.58 3.95 -20.81
CA SER A 51 -21.56 4.99 -20.87
C SER A 51 -20.31 4.55 -20.11
N ALA A 52 -19.13 4.90 -20.61
CA ALA A 52 -17.86 4.58 -19.99
C ALA A 52 -16.85 5.70 -20.18
N MET A 53 -15.99 5.86 -19.18
CA MET A 53 -14.78 6.65 -19.30
C MET A 53 -13.66 5.76 -19.82
N TYR A 54 -13.02 6.20 -20.89
CA TYR A 54 -11.92 5.49 -21.54
C TYR A 54 -10.66 6.37 -21.54
N ASN A 55 -9.54 5.85 -21.05
CA ASN A 55 -8.22 6.42 -21.27
C ASN A 55 -7.16 5.31 -21.32
N ASN A 56 -5.89 5.69 -21.47
CA ASN A 56 -4.80 4.72 -21.58
C ASN A 56 -4.50 3.97 -20.26
N MET A 57 -4.93 4.48 -19.11
CA MET A 57 -4.63 3.88 -17.80
C MET A 57 -5.73 2.96 -17.30
N PHE A 58 -6.99 3.28 -17.58
CA PHE A 58 -8.14 2.53 -17.06
C PHE A 58 -9.39 2.71 -17.91
N ARG A 59 -10.39 1.86 -17.63
CA ARG A 59 -11.78 2.00 -18.07
C ARG A 59 -12.70 1.98 -16.85
N ALA A 60 -13.78 2.73 -16.87
CA ALA A 60 -14.78 2.70 -15.80
C ALA A 60 -16.19 2.95 -16.38
N PRO A 61 -17.22 2.19 -15.94
CA PRO A 61 -18.59 2.49 -16.30
C PRO A 61 -19.02 3.82 -15.67
N LEU A 62 -19.84 4.58 -16.40
CA LEU A 62 -20.37 5.86 -15.97
C LEU A 62 -21.89 5.80 -15.86
N PHE A 63 -22.42 6.38 -14.79
CA PHE A 63 -23.84 6.43 -14.48
C PHE A 63 -24.30 7.88 -14.43
N ALA A 64 -25.22 8.26 -15.31
CA ALA A 64 -25.72 9.63 -15.37
C ALA A 64 -26.57 9.94 -14.13
N GLN A 65 -26.36 11.12 -13.55
CA GLN A 65 -27.07 11.57 -12.35
C GLN A 65 -27.78 12.90 -12.59
N LYS A 66 -28.90 13.09 -11.89
CA LYS A 66 -29.63 14.36 -11.91
C LYS A 66 -28.92 15.35 -10.99
N ILE A 67 -28.59 16.52 -11.54
CA ILE A 67 -27.94 17.61 -10.80
C ILE A 67 -28.99 18.28 -9.91
N LYS A 68 -28.60 18.63 -8.69
CA LYS A 68 -29.43 19.44 -7.79
C LYS A 68 -29.32 20.91 -8.19
N ASP A 69 -30.44 21.63 -8.22
CA ASP A 69 -30.48 23.05 -8.61
C ASP A 69 -29.74 23.96 -7.62
N THR A 70 -29.35 23.43 -6.46
CA THR A 70 -28.54 24.09 -5.43
C THR A 70 -27.05 24.10 -5.73
N ASP A 71 -26.58 23.27 -6.67
CA ASP A 71 -25.16 22.94 -6.80
C ASP A 71 -24.52 23.73 -7.95
N PHE A 72 -23.45 24.48 -7.64
CA PHE A 72 -22.72 25.30 -8.60
C PHE A 72 -21.22 25.03 -8.54
N LEU A 73 -20.54 25.13 -9.69
CA LEU A 73 -19.09 25.04 -9.78
C LEU A 73 -18.46 26.42 -9.56
N VAL A 74 -17.73 26.56 -8.45
CA VAL A 74 -16.94 27.75 -8.14
C VAL A 74 -15.48 27.55 -8.55
N VAL A 75 -14.98 28.42 -9.43
CA VAL A 75 -13.61 28.36 -9.94
C VAL A 75 -12.82 29.58 -9.46
N LYS A 76 -11.76 29.32 -8.69
CA LYS A 76 -10.75 30.32 -8.32
C LYS A 76 -9.62 30.30 -9.34
N HIS A 77 -9.45 31.38 -10.09
CA HIS A 77 -8.38 31.52 -11.07
C HIS A 77 -7.39 32.60 -10.61
N LYS A 78 -6.14 32.20 -10.38
CA LYS A 78 -5.05 33.13 -10.04
C LYS A 78 -4.08 33.22 -11.21
N SER A 79 -3.96 34.40 -11.82
CA SER A 79 -3.04 34.64 -12.94
C SER A 79 -2.37 36.00 -12.79
N LYS A 80 -1.04 36.04 -12.97
CA LYS A 80 -0.20 37.25 -12.86
C LYS A 80 -0.43 38.09 -11.59
N GLY A 81 -0.74 37.45 -10.46
CA GLY A 81 -0.97 38.13 -9.17
C GLY A 81 -2.42 38.55 -8.94
N GLU A 82 -3.26 38.61 -9.98
CA GLU A 82 -4.70 38.83 -9.84
C GLU A 82 -5.41 37.52 -9.48
N THR A 83 -6.41 37.60 -8.62
CA THR A 83 -7.30 36.49 -8.29
C THR A 83 -8.71 36.82 -8.75
N LYS A 84 -9.28 35.98 -9.61
CA LYS A 84 -10.64 36.10 -10.13
C LYS A 84 -11.44 34.87 -9.74
N TRP A 85 -12.73 35.07 -9.48
CA TRP A 85 -13.66 34.01 -9.12
C TRP A 85 -14.74 33.91 -10.20
N TYR A 86 -15.09 32.70 -10.57
CA TYR A 86 -16.14 32.40 -11.54
C TYR A 86 -17.12 31.41 -10.94
N VAL A 87 -18.40 31.58 -11.23
CA VAL A 87 -19.45 30.63 -10.86
C VAL A 87 -20.08 30.11 -12.14
N ARG A 88 -20.25 28.79 -12.25
CA ARG A 88 -20.84 28.13 -13.42
C ARG A 88 -21.85 27.08 -12.97
N GLY A 89 -22.98 26.99 -13.69
CA GLY A 89 -23.88 25.83 -13.55
C GLY A 89 -23.20 24.55 -14.05
N ILE A 90 -23.44 23.45 -13.35
CA ILE A 90 -23.00 22.11 -13.76
C ILE A 90 -24.00 21.63 -14.82
N LYS A 91 -23.52 21.15 -15.97
CA LYS A 91 -24.38 20.68 -17.07
C LYS A 91 -24.64 19.18 -17.03
N TYR A 92 -23.61 18.42 -16.72
CA TYR A 92 -23.65 16.96 -16.68
C TYR A 92 -22.93 16.48 -15.42
N GLN A 93 -23.51 15.47 -14.75
CA GLN A 93 -22.92 14.82 -13.60
C GLN A 93 -23.01 13.31 -13.81
N TYR A 94 -21.89 12.64 -13.60
CA TYR A 94 -21.80 11.19 -13.71
C TYR A 94 -21.10 10.64 -12.48
N ILE A 95 -21.57 9.49 -12.01
CA ILE A 95 -20.85 8.66 -11.05
C ILE A 95 -19.99 7.68 -11.82
N SER A 96 -18.72 7.59 -11.47
CA SER A 96 -17.85 6.52 -11.96
C SER A 96 -18.07 5.29 -11.10
N GLY A 97 -18.35 4.15 -11.73
CA GLY A 97 -18.25 2.86 -11.08
C GLY A 97 -16.79 2.46 -10.84
N GLN A 98 -16.59 1.18 -10.50
CA GLN A 98 -15.26 0.67 -10.21
C GLN A 98 -14.32 0.79 -11.41
N ILE A 99 -13.08 1.18 -11.13
CA ILE A 99 -12.04 1.42 -12.13
C ILE A 99 -11.38 0.08 -12.51
N TYR A 100 -11.35 -0.22 -13.80
CA TYR A 100 -10.67 -1.38 -14.38
C TYR A 100 -9.33 -0.97 -14.99
N PRO A 101 -8.20 -1.30 -14.34
CA PRO A 101 -6.87 -0.87 -14.77
C PRO A 101 -6.46 -1.55 -16.08
N LEU A 102 -5.91 -0.77 -17.00
CA LEU A 102 -5.25 -1.22 -18.24
C LEU A 102 -3.74 -1.35 -18.06
N HIS A 103 -3.17 -0.58 -17.13
CA HIS A 103 -1.75 -0.59 -16.81
C HIS A 103 -1.52 -0.92 -15.33
N GLU A 104 -0.53 -1.78 -15.10
CA GLU A 104 -0.09 -2.15 -13.76
C GLU A 104 0.58 -0.96 -13.08
N VAL A 105 0.15 -0.63 -11.87
CA VAL A 105 0.87 0.29 -10.99
C VAL A 105 2.15 -0.40 -10.55
N PRO A 106 3.33 0.19 -10.78
CA PRO A 106 4.58 -0.49 -10.48
C PRO A 106 4.78 -0.61 -8.97
N ALA A 107 5.34 -1.73 -8.51
CA ALA A 107 5.73 -1.89 -7.11
C ALA A 107 6.89 -0.95 -6.72
N PRO A 108 7.02 -0.59 -5.43
CA PRO A 108 8.20 0.10 -4.91
C PRO A 108 9.49 -0.62 -5.34
N HIS A 109 10.55 0.14 -5.61
CA HIS A 109 11.86 -0.38 -6.05
C HIS A 109 11.90 -1.14 -7.39
N SER A 110 10.77 -1.28 -8.11
CA SER A 110 10.77 -1.93 -9.42
C SER A 110 11.60 -1.18 -10.48
N ARG A 111 12.06 -1.90 -11.50
CA ARG A 111 12.79 -1.31 -12.64
C ARG A 111 11.98 -0.23 -13.37
N LYS A 112 10.65 -0.35 -13.40
CA LYS A 112 9.73 0.65 -13.96
C LYS A 112 9.86 1.97 -13.20
N VAL A 113 9.89 1.93 -11.86
CA VAL A 113 10.05 3.10 -11.00
C VAL A 113 11.42 3.76 -11.19
N THR A 114 12.50 2.99 -11.19
CA THR A 114 13.85 3.53 -11.40
C THR A 114 13.98 4.20 -12.77
N THR A 115 13.35 3.62 -13.79
CA THR A 115 13.30 4.18 -15.15
C THR A 115 12.50 5.50 -15.18
N THR A 116 11.31 5.55 -14.57
CA THR A 116 10.52 6.79 -14.49
C THR A 116 11.28 7.90 -13.77
N ILE A 117 11.96 7.59 -12.67
CA ILE A 117 12.80 8.57 -11.94
C ILE A 117 13.94 9.09 -12.83
N LYS A 118 14.62 8.19 -13.55
CA LYS A 118 15.69 8.55 -14.49
C LYS A 118 15.17 9.43 -15.62
N HIS A 119 14.08 9.05 -16.27
CA HIS A 119 13.47 9.82 -17.36
C HIS A 119 12.96 11.18 -16.88
N ARG A 120 12.35 11.26 -15.69
CA ARG A 120 11.92 12.53 -15.07
C ARG A 120 13.10 13.49 -14.88
N LEU A 121 14.23 12.99 -14.38
CA LEU A 121 15.45 13.80 -14.24
C LEU A 121 16.01 14.23 -15.60
N GLN A 122 16.10 13.31 -16.56
CA GLN A 122 16.61 13.57 -17.91
C GLN A 122 15.76 14.61 -18.66
N VAL A 123 14.43 14.44 -18.70
CA VAL A 123 13.51 15.40 -19.33
C VAL A 123 13.65 16.78 -18.69
N ALA A 124 13.70 16.85 -17.35
CA ALA A 124 13.85 18.12 -16.65
C ALA A 124 15.19 18.81 -16.97
N ALA A 125 16.29 18.06 -16.96
CA ALA A 125 17.61 18.56 -17.30
C ALA A 125 17.67 19.08 -18.75
N TYR A 126 17.20 18.29 -19.71
CA TYR A 126 17.19 18.68 -21.13
C TYR A 126 16.28 19.89 -21.41
N ARG A 127 15.11 19.98 -20.78
CA ARG A 127 14.25 21.17 -20.92
C ARG A 127 14.87 22.42 -20.30
N LEU A 128 15.60 22.29 -19.19
CA LEU A 128 16.35 23.41 -18.61
C LEU A 128 17.52 23.85 -19.52
N MET A 129 18.20 22.89 -20.15
CA MET A 129 19.25 23.17 -21.14
C MET A 129 18.68 23.88 -22.37
N ASN A 130 17.57 23.40 -22.94
CA ASN A 130 16.94 24.01 -24.12
C ASN A 130 16.39 25.43 -23.89
N ARG A 131 16.12 25.81 -22.64
CA ARG A 131 15.78 27.20 -22.29
C ARG A 131 16.99 28.14 -22.33
N ASN A 132 18.19 27.60 -22.29
CA ASN A 132 19.44 28.34 -22.36
C ASN A 132 19.99 28.28 -23.78
N GLN A 133 20.32 29.43 -24.38
CA GLN A 133 20.88 29.51 -25.74
C GLN A 133 22.16 28.69 -25.92
N TYR A 134 22.91 28.47 -24.83
CA TYR A 134 24.16 27.70 -24.85
C TYR A 134 24.00 26.24 -24.38
N HIS A 135 22.76 25.78 -24.15
CA HIS A 135 22.46 24.43 -23.62
C HIS A 135 23.18 24.09 -22.31
N LEU A 136 23.49 25.10 -21.49
CA LEU A 136 24.16 24.95 -20.20
C LEU A 136 23.15 24.79 -19.07
N LEU A 137 23.35 23.76 -18.23
CA LEU A 137 22.54 23.49 -17.05
C LEU A 137 23.24 23.94 -15.77
N GLN A 138 22.54 24.75 -14.97
CA GLN A 138 22.94 25.16 -13.63
C GLN A 138 22.36 24.20 -12.58
N MET A 139 23.21 23.61 -11.74
CA MET A 139 22.80 22.61 -10.74
C MET A 139 21.74 23.13 -9.74
N GLY A 140 21.85 24.38 -9.31
CA GLY A 140 20.90 24.97 -8.35
C GLY A 140 19.46 25.10 -8.87
N LYS A 141 19.23 25.13 -10.20
CA LYS A 141 17.88 25.09 -10.77
C LYS A 141 17.32 23.67 -10.74
N LEU A 142 18.15 22.68 -11.05
CA LEU A 142 17.75 21.27 -11.01
C LEU A 142 17.47 20.81 -9.59
N SER A 143 18.35 21.15 -8.63
CA SER A 143 18.22 20.74 -7.23
C SER A 143 16.91 21.23 -6.58
N ARG A 144 16.45 22.43 -6.94
CA ARG A 144 15.15 22.97 -6.49
C ARG A 144 13.94 22.19 -7.02
N MET A 145 14.05 21.54 -8.18
CA MET A 145 12.97 20.73 -8.75
C MET A 145 12.92 19.31 -8.16
N PHE A 146 14.00 18.88 -7.50
CA PHE A 146 14.16 17.55 -6.95
C PHE A 146 14.67 17.61 -5.51
N PRO A 147 13.89 18.19 -4.58
CA PRO A 147 14.29 18.34 -3.18
C PRO A 147 14.50 16.99 -2.48
N GLU A 148 13.95 15.91 -3.01
CA GLU A 148 14.08 14.57 -2.48
C GLU A 148 15.48 13.94 -2.68
N TYR A 149 16.34 14.55 -3.51
CA TYR A 149 17.69 14.05 -3.78
C TYR A 149 18.75 15.05 -3.33
N SER A 150 19.80 14.53 -2.69
CA SER A 150 21.00 15.32 -2.42
C SER A 150 21.68 15.74 -3.72
N GLU A 151 22.42 16.84 -3.70
CA GLU A 151 23.17 17.30 -4.87
C GLU A 151 24.17 16.25 -5.36
N LEU A 152 24.78 15.48 -4.44
CA LEU A 152 25.69 14.39 -4.79
C LEU A 152 24.99 13.31 -5.62
N GLN A 153 23.79 12.88 -5.21
CA GLN A 153 22.98 11.90 -5.94
C GLN A 153 22.57 12.43 -7.32
N LEU A 154 22.16 13.70 -7.41
CA LEU A 154 21.82 14.34 -8.68
C LEU A 154 23.02 14.38 -9.63
N ARG A 155 24.21 14.75 -9.13
CA ARG A 155 25.46 14.74 -9.91
C ARG A 155 25.80 13.34 -10.43
N GLN A 156 25.65 12.30 -9.61
CA GLN A 156 25.90 10.92 -10.04
C GLN A 156 24.98 10.51 -11.19
N ARG A 157 23.68 10.83 -11.11
CA ARG A 157 22.72 10.53 -12.16
C ARG A 157 22.92 11.36 -13.43
N LEU A 158 23.29 12.63 -13.30
CA LEU A 158 23.61 13.48 -14.46
C LEU A 158 24.80 12.94 -15.25
N LYS A 159 25.81 12.36 -14.60
CA LYS A 159 27.00 11.79 -15.28
C LYS A 159 26.66 10.70 -16.31
N GLU A 160 25.48 10.10 -16.24
CA GLU A 160 25.06 9.12 -17.26
C GLU A 160 24.91 9.76 -18.65
N PHE A 161 24.41 11.00 -18.72
CA PHE A 161 24.05 11.66 -19.99
C PHE A 161 24.61 13.09 -20.15
N CYS A 162 25.24 13.64 -19.12
CA CYS A 162 25.88 14.95 -19.12
C CYS A 162 27.33 14.87 -18.64
N GLU A 163 28.10 15.90 -19.01
CA GLU A 163 29.47 16.15 -18.55
C GLU A 163 29.53 17.48 -17.79
N TYR A 164 30.32 17.50 -16.72
CA TYR A 164 30.59 18.72 -15.96
C TYR A 164 31.80 19.46 -16.52
N GLN A 165 31.63 20.73 -16.89
CA GLN A 165 32.72 21.56 -17.39
C GLN A 165 33.51 22.17 -16.23
N ARG A 166 34.78 21.77 -16.10
CA ARG A 166 35.69 22.28 -15.06
C ARG A 166 36.45 23.56 -15.46
N LYS A 167 36.70 23.75 -16.76
CA LYS A 167 37.54 24.84 -17.31
C LYS A 167 36.94 25.35 -18.62
N GLY A 168 37.21 26.62 -18.96
CA GLY A 168 36.77 27.27 -20.19
C GLY A 168 35.46 28.05 -20.08
N LEU A 169 34.94 28.55 -21.22
CA LEU A 169 33.61 29.17 -21.29
C LEU A 169 32.55 28.12 -20.91
N GLY A 170 31.82 28.37 -19.81
CA GLY A 170 30.88 27.40 -19.25
C GLY A 170 31.42 26.59 -18.06
N ALA A 171 32.59 26.94 -17.52
CA ALA A 171 33.07 26.37 -16.25
C ALA A 171 32.01 26.50 -15.14
N GLY A 172 31.74 25.40 -14.44
CA GLY A 172 30.69 25.35 -13.40
C GLY A 172 29.32 24.85 -13.90
N TYR A 173 29.16 24.63 -15.20
CA TYR A 173 27.91 24.15 -15.80
C TYR A 173 27.98 22.70 -16.27
N TRP A 174 26.81 22.09 -16.41
CA TRP A 174 26.64 20.78 -17.02
C TRP A 174 26.23 20.94 -18.50
N ARG A 175 26.83 20.13 -19.38
CA ARG A 175 26.49 20.03 -20.80
C ARG A 175 26.07 18.60 -21.16
N PRO A 176 25.27 18.38 -22.22
CA PRO A 176 25.06 17.03 -22.75
C PRO A 176 26.39 16.41 -23.21
N LYS A 177 26.50 15.08 -23.12
CA LYS A 177 27.64 14.36 -23.72
C LYS A 177 27.60 14.47 -25.25
N TYR A 178 28.77 14.45 -25.89
CA TYR A 178 28.86 14.54 -27.35
C TYR A 178 28.12 13.40 -28.07
N ASN A 179 28.16 12.19 -27.52
CA ASN A 179 27.48 11.01 -28.06
C ASN A 179 25.98 10.93 -27.71
N MET A 180 25.47 11.84 -26.87
CA MET A 180 24.08 11.86 -26.42
C MET A 180 23.53 13.29 -26.54
N PRO A 181 23.27 13.76 -27.78
CA PRO A 181 22.70 15.09 -27.99
C PRO A 181 21.32 15.19 -27.36
N ILE A 182 20.89 16.42 -27.09
CA ILE A 182 19.58 16.69 -26.50
C ILE A 182 18.49 16.27 -27.51
N PRO A 183 17.57 15.38 -27.14
CA PRO A 183 16.45 15.02 -28.01
C PRO A 183 15.52 16.21 -28.27
N ASP A 184 14.84 16.20 -29.41
CA ASP A 184 13.76 17.13 -29.73
C ASP A 184 12.55 16.97 -28.78
N GLU A 185 11.69 17.98 -28.71
CA GLU A 185 10.57 18.01 -27.77
C GLU A 185 9.59 16.84 -27.95
N ASN A 186 9.40 16.31 -29.17
CA ASN A 186 8.52 15.16 -29.38
C ASN A 186 9.12 13.88 -28.79
N ASN A 187 10.42 13.65 -28.95
CA ASN A 187 11.09 12.51 -28.33
C ASN A 187 11.21 12.66 -26.81
N LEU A 188 11.37 13.88 -26.28
CA LEU A 188 11.31 14.13 -24.83
C LEU A 188 9.93 13.75 -24.25
N ARG A 189 8.83 14.05 -24.96
CA ARG A 189 7.47 13.68 -24.54
C ARG A 189 7.22 12.17 -24.59
N LYS A 190 7.86 11.44 -25.51
CA LYS A 190 7.80 9.97 -25.57
C LYS A 190 8.62 9.31 -24.46
N MET A 191 9.72 9.94 -24.04
CA MET A 191 10.58 9.42 -22.97
C MET A 191 9.87 9.39 -21.61
N LEU A 192 9.01 10.36 -21.33
CA LEU A 192 8.22 10.42 -20.10
C LEU A 192 6.78 10.81 -20.42
N THR A 193 5.91 9.81 -20.49
CA THR A 193 4.49 10.03 -20.71
C THR A 193 3.78 10.46 -19.41
N PRO A 194 2.66 11.19 -19.49
CA PRO A 194 1.88 11.52 -18.31
C PRO A 194 1.37 10.28 -17.58
N GLU A 195 1.03 9.20 -18.29
CA GLU A 195 0.59 7.93 -17.69
C GLU A 195 1.67 7.32 -16.80
N MET A 196 2.93 7.33 -17.25
CA MET A 196 4.06 6.83 -16.43
C MET A 196 4.18 7.60 -15.11
N LEU A 197 3.92 8.92 -15.13
CA LEU A 197 3.95 9.74 -13.92
C LEU A 197 2.75 9.44 -13.02
N CYS A 198 1.54 9.35 -13.55
CA CYS A 198 0.36 9.03 -12.76
C CYS A 198 0.46 7.66 -12.08
N LEU A 199 0.99 6.65 -12.77
CA LEU A 199 1.23 5.33 -12.19
C LEU A 199 2.31 5.38 -11.08
N PHE A 200 3.37 6.16 -11.29
CA PHE A 200 4.41 6.38 -10.27
C PHE A 200 3.87 7.11 -9.04
N GLU A 201 3.05 8.14 -9.24
CA GLU A 201 2.39 8.89 -8.15
C GLU A 201 1.38 8.01 -7.40
N SER A 202 0.60 7.19 -8.11
CA SER A 202 -0.31 6.21 -7.49
C SER A 202 0.43 5.24 -6.58
N MET A 203 1.60 4.74 -7.04
CA MET A 203 2.48 3.92 -6.19
C MET A 203 2.94 4.69 -4.96
N ARG A 204 3.38 5.95 -5.11
CA ARG A 204 3.87 6.77 -3.99
C ARG A 204 2.78 7.04 -2.95
N VAL A 205 1.56 7.35 -3.39
CA VAL A 205 0.42 7.56 -2.49
C VAL A 205 0.10 6.29 -1.73
N CYS A 206 -0.01 5.15 -2.42
CA CYS A 206 -0.26 3.86 -1.76
C CYS A 206 0.86 3.51 -0.77
N GLN A 207 2.12 3.71 -1.15
CA GLN A 207 3.26 3.49 -0.26
C GLN A 207 3.18 4.38 0.99
N GLN A 208 2.80 5.65 0.83
CA GLN A 208 2.64 6.58 1.96
C GLN A 208 1.49 6.13 2.88
N GLN A 209 0.35 5.72 2.34
CA GLN A 209 -0.77 5.22 3.13
C GLN A 209 -0.38 3.99 3.97
N LEU A 210 0.43 3.08 3.41
CA LEU A 210 0.97 1.93 4.15
C LEU A 210 1.98 2.33 5.23
N TYR A 211 2.80 3.37 4.99
CA TYR A 211 3.67 3.95 6.02
C TYR A 211 2.88 4.61 7.15
N ASP A 212 1.81 5.31 6.82
CA ASP A 212 0.95 6.00 7.79
C ASP A 212 0.22 4.97 8.67
N ALA A 213 -0.32 3.92 8.06
CA ALA A 213 -0.80 2.72 8.78
C ALA A 213 0.34 1.98 9.53
N GLY A 214 1.60 2.26 9.14
CA GLY A 214 2.86 1.55 9.40
C GLY A 214 2.73 0.06 9.50
N LYS A 215 2.17 -0.45 8.42
CA LYS A 215 2.39 -1.79 7.92
C LYS A 215 3.68 -1.84 7.09
N LEU A 216 4.14 -0.70 6.55
CA LEU A 216 5.42 -0.69 5.83
C LEU A 216 6.61 -0.79 6.79
N GLY A 217 7.15 -2.00 6.95
CA GLY A 217 8.24 -2.24 7.88
C GLY A 217 8.71 -3.68 7.96
N GLU A 218 9.06 -4.30 6.83
CA GLU A 218 10.17 -5.23 6.66
C GLU A 218 10.22 -5.65 5.19
N ASN A 219 11.42 -5.74 4.60
CA ASN A 219 11.60 -6.13 3.20
C ASN A 219 11.06 -7.56 3.00
N SER A 220 9.86 -7.71 2.44
CA SER A 220 9.43 -8.98 1.87
C SER A 220 10.18 -9.17 0.55
N GLU A 221 11.39 -9.72 0.60
CA GLU A 221 12.07 -10.30 -0.57
C GLU A 221 11.36 -11.59 -1.04
N GLU A 222 10.03 -11.56 -1.12
CA GLU A 222 9.23 -12.68 -1.57
C GLU A 222 8.91 -12.54 -3.06
N ASP A 223 8.83 -13.68 -3.75
CA ASP A 223 8.56 -13.75 -5.17
C ASP A 223 7.14 -13.22 -5.46
N PRO A 224 6.99 -12.13 -6.23
CA PRO A 224 5.68 -11.52 -6.50
C PRO A 224 4.72 -12.42 -7.31
N ASP A 225 5.19 -13.55 -7.85
CA ASP A 225 4.36 -14.49 -8.61
C ASP A 225 3.77 -15.62 -7.74
N ASP A 226 4.23 -15.80 -6.49
CA ASP A 226 3.73 -16.84 -5.58
C ASP A 226 2.46 -16.39 -4.83
N ALA A 227 1.31 -17.02 -5.13
CA ALA A 227 0.04 -16.73 -4.45
C ALA A 227 0.07 -17.06 -2.95
N ALA A 228 0.99 -17.94 -2.51
CA ALA A 228 1.18 -18.24 -1.10
C ALA A 228 1.96 -17.14 -0.35
N ALA A 229 2.71 -16.28 -1.07
CA ALA A 229 3.37 -15.10 -0.50
C ALA A 229 2.32 -14.07 -0.08
N ASP A 230 1.31 -13.83 -0.92
CA ASP A 230 0.19 -12.92 -0.61
C ASP A 230 -0.55 -13.32 0.67
N SER A 231 -0.65 -14.63 0.97
CA SER A 231 -1.34 -15.12 2.18
C SER A 231 -0.59 -14.87 3.48
N ARG A 232 0.70 -14.49 3.43
CA ARG A 232 1.52 -14.15 4.60
C ARG A 232 1.52 -12.65 4.89
N LEU A 233 1.11 -11.85 3.92
CA LEU A 233 1.05 -10.40 4.06
C LEU A 233 -0.21 -9.98 4.83
N PRO A 234 -0.15 -8.90 5.61
CA PRO A 234 -1.35 -8.30 6.18
C PRO A 234 -2.27 -7.79 5.06
N ILE A 235 -3.59 -7.78 5.30
CA ILE A 235 -4.58 -7.42 4.29
C ILE A 235 -4.29 -6.06 3.65
N GLU A 236 -3.83 -5.08 4.43
CA GLU A 236 -3.54 -3.74 3.91
C GLU A 236 -2.44 -3.76 2.84
N GLU A 237 -1.44 -4.64 2.98
CA GLU A 237 -0.38 -4.82 1.98
C GLU A 237 -0.85 -5.62 0.76
N ILE A 238 -1.73 -6.61 0.95
CA ILE A 238 -2.38 -7.32 -0.16
C ILE A 238 -3.20 -6.33 -1.00
N LEU A 239 -3.86 -5.38 -0.34
CA LEU A 239 -4.66 -4.32 -0.98
C LEU A 239 -3.82 -3.19 -1.58
N ALA A 240 -2.49 -3.28 -1.55
CA ALA A 240 -1.64 -2.32 -2.21
C ALA A 240 -1.95 -2.23 -3.70
N THR A 241 -1.98 -1.00 -4.25
CA THR A 241 -2.47 -0.75 -5.62
C THR A 241 -1.67 -1.51 -6.68
N TRP A 242 -0.37 -1.73 -6.46
CA TRP A 242 0.47 -2.53 -7.37
C TRP A 242 0.09 -4.01 -7.39
N ASN A 243 -0.39 -4.57 -6.27
CA ASN A 243 -0.88 -5.94 -6.22
C ASN A 243 -2.23 -6.05 -6.91
N LEU A 244 -3.18 -5.18 -6.55
CA LEU A 244 -4.54 -5.19 -7.12
C LEU A 244 -4.55 -5.02 -8.65
N THR A 245 -3.79 -4.06 -9.16
CA THR A 245 -3.73 -3.81 -10.61
C THR A 245 -3.03 -4.93 -11.36
N ARG A 246 -1.96 -5.52 -10.81
CA ARG A 246 -1.30 -6.71 -11.39
C ARG A 246 -2.24 -7.90 -11.42
N ASN A 247 -2.94 -8.16 -10.32
CA ASN A 247 -3.87 -9.27 -10.18
C ASN A 247 -5.02 -9.16 -11.18
N PHE A 248 -5.62 -7.98 -11.30
CA PHE A 248 -6.68 -7.73 -12.28
C PHE A 248 -6.21 -7.96 -13.72
N ILE A 249 -5.06 -7.41 -14.10
CA ILE A 249 -4.50 -7.59 -15.45
C ILE A 249 -4.17 -9.06 -15.74
N ASN A 250 -3.62 -9.78 -14.76
CA ASN A 250 -3.39 -11.21 -14.90
C ASN A 250 -4.70 -12.00 -15.03
N ALA A 251 -5.76 -11.59 -14.33
CA ALA A 251 -7.06 -12.23 -14.41
C ALA A 251 -7.79 -11.97 -15.73
N THR A 252 -7.73 -10.74 -16.26
CA THR A 252 -8.26 -10.44 -17.61
C THR A 252 -7.53 -11.22 -18.71
N SER A 253 -6.27 -11.61 -18.48
CA SER A 253 -5.48 -12.46 -19.37
C SER A 253 -5.68 -13.97 -19.15
N GLY A 254 -6.54 -14.37 -18.20
CA GLY A 254 -6.78 -15.77 -17.84
C GLY A 254 -5.64 -16.46 -17.07
N LYS A 255 -4.66 -15.70 -16.57
CA LYS A 255 -3.49 -16.22 -15.82
C LYS A 255 -3.73 -16.33 -14.31
N ALA A 256 -4.71 -15.60 -13.79
CA ALA A 256 -5.07 -15.59 -12.37
C ALA A 256 -6.59 -15.55 -12.19
N MET A 257 -7.07 -15.90 -11.01
CA MET A 257 -8.45 -15.68 -10.58
C MET A 257 -8.44 -14.66 -9.44
N LEU A 258 -9.56 -13.93 -9.30
CA LEU A 258 -9.76 -12.95 -8.25
C LEU A 258 -10.72 -13.50 -7.19
N LYS A 259 -10.64 -12.97 -5.97
CA LYS A 259 -11.53 -13.34 -4.86
C LYS A 259 -12.97 -12.86 -5.10
N LEU A 260 -13.14 -11.77 -5.85
CA LEU A 260 -14.41 -11.10 -6.18
C LEU A 260 -15.14 -10.45 -4.99
N HIS A 261 -15.09 -11.04 -3.79
CA HIS A 261 -15.72 -10.53 -2.56
C HIS A 261 -14.76 -10.50 -1.36
N GLY A 262 -15.27 -10.11 -0.19
CA GLY A 262 -14.54 -10.05 1.08
C GLY A 262 -13.82 -8.72 1.30
N GLU A 263 -12.78 -8.73 2.14
CA GLU A 263 -12.07 -7.52 2.62
C GLU A 263 -11.44 -6.65 1.51
N GLY A 264 -11.28 -7.19 0.31
CA GLY A 264 -10.78 -6.42 -0.84
C GLY A 264 -11.85 -5.75 -1.69
N ASP A 265 -13.13 -5.92 -1.34
CA ASP A 265 -14.21 -5.15 -1.96
C ASP A 265 -14.15 -3.69 -1.48
N PRO A 266 -13.91 -2.71 -2.38
CA PRO A 266 -13.80 -1.31 -2.00
C PRO A 266 -15.10 -0.70 -1.45
N THR A 267 -16.25 -1.36 -1.66
CA THR A 267 -17.56 -0.89 -1.17
C THR A 267 -17.88 -1.40 0.23
N GLY A 268 -17.28 -2.52 0.66
CA GLY A 268 -17.63 -3.24 1.88
C GLY A 268 -19.05 -3.83 1.91
N LYS A 269 -19.80 -3.78 0.79
CA LYS A 269 -21.22 -4.15 0.71
C LYS A 269 -21.53 -5.24 -0.33
N GLY A 270 -20.52 -5.73 -1.06
CA GLY A 270 -20.69 -6.69 -2.14
C GLY A 270 -21.13 -6.06 -3.47
N GLU A 271 -20.93 -4.75 -3.63
CA GLU A 271 -21.24 -3.99 -4.86
C GLU A 271 -19.97 -3.63 -5.66
N GLY A 272 -18.81 -4.13 -5.22
CA GLY A 272 -17.53 -3.98 -5.87
C GLY A 272 -16.78 -5.30 -5.94
N PHE A 273 -15.88 -5.38 -6.91
CA PHE A 273 -15.00 -6.51 -7.10
C PHE A 273 -13.77 -6.42 -6.21
N SER A 274 -13.53 -7.46 -5.43
CA SER A 274 -12.25 -7.69 -4.78
C SER A 274 -11.21 -8.18 -5.78
N PHE A 275 -10.16 -7.39 -5.99
CA PHE A 275 -9.02 -7.73 -6.87
C PHE A 275 -7.91 -8.50 -6.15
N VAL A 276 -8.20 -9.07 -4.98
CA VAL A 276 -7.30 -9.99 -4.29
C VAL A 276 -7.17 -11.28 -5.11
N ARG A 277 -5.95 -11.78 -5.29
CA ARG A 277 -5.69 -13.00 -6.06
C ARG A 277 -6.14 -14.23 -5.29
N VAL A 278 -6.64 -15.24 -6.02
CA VAL A 278 -6.86 -16.59 -5.52
C VAL A 278 -6.19 -17.62 -6.43
N SER A 279 -5.83 -18.77 -5.86
CA SER A 279 -5.26 -19.89 -6.60
C SER A 279 -6.30 -20.50 -7.53
N MET A 280 -5.93 -20.74 -8.79
CA MET A 280 -6.75 -21.47 -9.77
C MET A 280 -7.01 -22.93 -9.36
N LYS A 281 -6.21 -23.48 -8.44
CA LYS A 281 -6.37 -24.85 -7.94
C LYS A 281 -7.32 -24.92 -6.75
N ASP A 282 -7.58 -23.79 -6.11
CA ASP A 282 -8.41 -23.73 -4.92
C ASP A 282 -9.87 -23.61 -5.36
N ILE A 283 -10.76 -24.12 -4.51
CA ILE A 283 -12.19 -24.11 -4.80
C ILE A 283 -12.69 -22.66 -4.72
N PHE A 284 -13.38 -22.22 -5.77
CA PHE A 284 -14.04 -20.91 -5.71
C PHE A 284 -15.26 -20.96 -4.78
N LEU A 285 -15.30 -20.04 -3.82
CA LEU A 285 -16.36 -19.88 -2.83
C LEU A 285 -17.12 -18.58 -3.14
N ARG A 286 -18.45 -18.62 -3.17
CA ARG A 286 -19.29 -17.42 -3.28
C ARG A 286 -19.26 -16.66 -1.96
N ALA A 287 -19.77 -15.43 -1.99
CA ALA A 287 -19.94 -14.64 -0.78
C ALA A 287 -20.84 -15.38 0.23
N GLY A 288 -20.33 -15.65 1.42
CA GLY A 288 -21.06 -16.33 2.50
C GLY A 288 -20.93 -17.85 2.57
N GLU A 289 -20.27 -18.52 1.62
CA GLU A 289 -20.06 -19.97 1.66
C GLU A 289 -18.79 -20.32 2.45
N SER A 290 -18.88 -21.22 3.44
CA SER A 290 -17.68 -21.72 4.15
C SER A 290 -16.91 -22.74 3.31
N VAL A 291 -15.59 -22.73 3.45
CA VAL A 291 -14.68 -23.76 2.92
C VAL A 291 -15.12 -25.15 3.42
N GLU A 292 -15.53 -25.25 4.69
CA GLU A 292 -15.88 -26.52 5.34
C GLU A 292 -17.18 -27.10 4.80
N GLU A 293 -18.17 -26.26 4.53
CA GLU A 293 -19.47 -26.68 3.98
C GLU A 293 -19.32 -27.25 2.56
N LYS A 294 -18.53 -26.59 1.70
CA LYS A 294 -18.25 -27.11 0.36
C LYS A 294 -17.42 -28.38 0.39
N LEU A 295 -16.42 -28.46 1.27
CA LEU A 295 -15.64 -29.69 1.42
C LEU A 295 -16.51 -30.85 1.90
N ALA A 296 -17.42 -30.60 2.85
CA ALA A 296 -18.39 -31.60 3.31
C ALA A 296 -19.37 -32.03 2.20
N GLU A 297 -19.84 -31.10 1.36
CA GLU A 297 -20.70 -31.42 0.22
C GLU A 297 -19.94 -32.27 -0.82
N ILE A 298 -18.65 -31.98 -1.05
CA ILE A 298 -17.79 -32.74 -1.95
C ILE A 298 -17.48 -34.12 -1.39
N GLU A 299 -17.26 -34.26 -0.09
CA GLU A 299 -17.08 -35.55 0.60
C GLU A 299 -18.35 -36.40 0.60
N ALA A 300 -19.53 -35.77 0.65
CA ALA A 300 -20.82 -36.44 0.56
C ALA A 300 -21.14 -36.95 -0.86
N ARG A 301 -20.49 -36.41 -1.91
CA ARG A 301 -20.64 -36.90 -3.29
C ARG A 301 -19.90 -38.24 -3.50
N PRO A 302 -20.42 -39.14 -4.36
CA PRO A 302 -19.83 -40.46 -4.57
C PRO A 302 -18.40 -40.39 -5.10
N LYS A 303 -17.53 -41.34 -4.69
CA LYS A 303 -16.08 -41.31 -4.97
C LYS A 303 -15.69 -41.23 -6.45
N SER A 304 -16.57 -41.64 -7.36
CA SER A 304 -16.42 -41.51 -8.82
C SER A 304 -16.60 -40.08 -9.34
N ALA A 305 -17.25 -39.20 -8.57
CA ALA A 305 -17.54 -37.80 -8.87
C ALA A 305 -16.63 -36.81 -8.13
N HIS A 306 -15.66 -37.27 -7.34
CA HIS A 306 -14.64 -36.39 -6.71
C HIS A 306 -13.66 -35.75 -7.71
N ARG A 307 -13.79 -36.01 -9.02
CA ARG A 307 -13.03 -35.26 -10.02
C ARG A 307 -13.63 -33.87 -10.16
N TYR A 308 -12.94 -32.92 -9.54
CA TYR A 308 -13.19 -31.49 -9.61
C TYR A 308 -13.46 -31.03 -11.05
N ASN A 309 -14.66 -30.50 -11.31
CA ASN A 309 -15.04 -30.04 -12.63
C ASN A 309 -14.64 -28.57 -12.80
N VAL A 310 -13.49 -28.35 -13.45
CA VAL A 310 -12.98 -27.01 -13.79
C VAL A 310 -14.03 -26.18 -14.54
N ALA A 311 -14.89 -26.81 -15.36
CA ALA A 311 -15.94 -26.10 -16.08
C ALA A 311 -17.04 -25.57 -15.16
N GLU A 312 -17.43 -26.35 -14.14
CA GLU A 312 -18.44 -25.96 -13.13
C GLU A 312 -17.91 -24.78 -12.29
N GLN A 313 -16.64 -24.84 -11.87
CA GLN A 313 -16.02 -23.73 -11.14
C GLN A 313 -15.99 -22.45 -11.99
N GLN A 314 -15.60 -22.54 -13.26
CA GLN A 314 -15.58 -21.39 -14.17
C GLN A 314 -16.98 -20.82 -14.39
N GLN A 315 -18.00 -21.66 -14.42
CA GLN A 315 -19.39 -21.23 -14.53
C GLN A 315 -19.83 -20.47 -13.27
N ILE A 316 -19.60 -21.04 -12.09
CA ILE A 316 -19.89 -20.39 -10.80
C ILE A 316 -19.18 -19.05 -10.69
N TYR A 317 -17.92 -18.98 -11.10
CA TYR A 317 -17.12 -17.75 -11.10
C TYR A 317 -17.73 -16.66 -12.00
N LYS A 318 -18.18 -17.03 -13.21
CA LYS A 318 -18.86 -16.10 -14.14
C LYS A 318 -20.21 -15.64 -13.63
N GLU A 319 -20.97 -16.53 -12.98
CA GLU A 319 -22.24 -16.18 -12.35
C GLU A 319 -22.03 -15.15 -11.24
N GLU A 320 -21.02 -15.34 -10.39
CA GLU A 320 -20.69 -14.37 -9.33
C GLU A 320 -20.26 -13.03 -9.90
N ILE A 321 -19.44 -13.01 -10.96
CA ILE A 321 -19.06 -11.78 -11.64
C ILE A 321 -20.28 -11.03 -12.14
N THR A 322 -21.21 -11.74 -12.78
CA THR A 322 -22.43 -11.16 -13.33
C THR A 322 -23.32 -10.62 -12.20
N SER A 323 -23.38 -11.31 -11.07
CA SER A 323 -24.10 -10.86 -9.88
C SER A 323 -23.55 -9.53 -9.36
N ILE A 324 -22.24 -9.43 -9.14
CA ILE A 324 -21.60 -8.21 -8.61
C ILE A 324 -21.73 -7.06 -9.62
N TRP A 325 -21.52 -7.32 -10.90
CA TRP A 325 -21.70 -6.32 -11.96
C TRP A 325 -23.13 -5.74 -11.95
N ASN A 326 -24.14 -6.61 -11.87
CA ASN A 326 -25.53 -6.18 -11.84
C ASN A 326 -25.89 -5.43 -10.56
N LYS A 327 -25.35 -5.83 -9.39
CA LYS A 327 -25.52 -5.12 -8.12
C LYS A 327 -24.92 -3.71 -8.20
N GLN A 328 -23.69 -3.58 -8.72
CA GLN A 328 -23.07 -2.28 -8.95
C GLN A 328 -23.92 -1.41 -9.88
N PHE A 329 -24.36 -1.99 -11.01
CA PHE A 329 -25.15 -1.27 -12.00
C PHE A 329 -26.47 -0.78 -11.39
N GLN A 330 -27.15 -1.62 -10.63
CA GLN A 330 -28.39 -1.29 -9.93
C GLN A 330 -28.17 -0.18 -8.90
N SER A 331 -27.16 -0.32 -8.03
CA SER A 331 -26.84 0.65 -6.98
C SER A 331 -26.51 2.04 -7.55
N LEU A 332 -25.65 2.09 -8.57
CA LEU A 332 -25.17 3.36 -9.13
C LEU A 332 -26.13 4.02 -10.15
N THR A 333 -27.14 3.29 -10.62
CA THR A 333 -28.20 3.84 -11.51
C THR A 333 -29.35 4.46 -10.71
N GLN A 334 -29.51 4.13 -9.42
CA GLN A 334 -30.58 4.69 -8.61
C GLN A 334 -30.45 6.22 -8.50
N ALA A 335 -31.56 6.92 -8.78
CA ALA A 335 -31.62 8.37 -8.73
C ALA A 335 -31.91 8.91 -7.32
N GLU A 336 -32.56 8.09 -6.49
CA GLU A 336 -32.85 8.42 -5.09
C GLU A 336 -31.76 7.82 -4.21
N PRO A 337 -31.21 8.59 -3.25
CA PRO A 337 -30.27 8.05 -2.29
C PRO A 337 -30.99 6.97 -1.47
N PRO A 338 -30.35 5.81 -1.19
CA PRO A 338 -30.91 4.86 -0.25
C PRO A 338 -31.12 5.56 1.10
N VAL A 339 -32.18 5.16 1.82
CA VAL A 339 -32.45 5.65 3.17
C VAL A 339 -31.18 5.47 3.99
N GLU A 340 -30.70 6.55 4.61
CA GLU A 340 -29.57 6.49 5.54
C GLU A 340 -29.92 5.49 6.63
N GLN A 341 -29.48 4.25 6.45
CA GLN A 341 -29.35 3.33 7.57
C GLN A 341 -28.22 3.92 8.39
N GLU A 342 -28.54 4.44 9.57
CA GLU A 342 -27.55 4.75 10.60
C GLU A 342 -26.74 3.48 10.82
N SER A 343 -25.63 3.31 10.11
CA SER A 343 -24.76 2.19 10.33
C SER A 343 -24.16 2.41 11.72
N GLU A 344 -24.38 1.47 12.64
CA GLU A 344 -23.76 1.44 13.97
C GLU A 344 -22.23 1.59 13.91
N ALA A 345 -21.62 1.36 12.75
CA ALA A 345 -20.23 1.66 12.44
C ALA A 345 -19.82 3.12 12.68
N TRP A 346 -20.74 4.09 12.58
CA TRP A 346 -20.46 5.50 12.95
C TRP A 346 -20.49 5.73 14.46
N MET A 347 -21.04 4.82 15.26
CA MET A 347 -21.05 4.95 16.72
C MET A 347 -19.71 4.57 17.36
N ASP A 348 -18.89 3.77 16.68
CA ASP A 348 -17.54 3.38 17.15
C ASP A 348 -16.43 4.36 16.70
N GLU A 349 -16.74 5.36 15.87
CA GLU A 349 -15.87 6.49 15.54
C GLU A 349 -16.44 7.83 16.02
N ASN A 350 -16.87 7.90 17.29
CA ASN A 350 -16.85 9.18 18.01
C ASN A 350 -15.39 9.58 18.31
N ILE A 351 -14.60 9.77 17.23
CA ILE A 351 -13.58 10.79 17.16
C ILE A 351 -14.37 12.10 17.27
N ILE A 352 -14.44 12.63 18.50
CA ILE A 352 -14.80 14.02 18.72
C ILE A 352 -13.76 14.83 17.95
N VAL A 353 -14.03 15.17 16.70
CA VAL A 353 -13.43 16.35 16.08
C VAL A 353 -14.00 17.50 16.88
N PRO A 354 -13.21 18.21 17.71
CA PRO A 354 -13.75 19.38 18.38
C PRO A 354 -14.19 20.33 17.27
N GLU A 355 -15.48 20.68 17.25
CA GLU A 355 -15.93 21.81 16.44
C GLU A 355 -15.01 22.98 16.77
N ILE A 356 -14.39 23.54 15.73
CA ILE A 356 -13.44 24.67 15.83
C ILE A 356 -14.08 25.90 16.50
N ASN A 357 -15.40 25.88 16.72
CA ASN A 357 -16.15 26.93 17.42
C ASN A 357 -16.07 26.89 18.94
N ASP A 358 -15.64 25.80 19.59
CA ASP A 358 -15.61 25.71 21.07
C ASP A 358 -14.28 26.11 21.72
N MET A 359 -13.33 26.61 20.92
CA MET A 359 -12.07 27.19 21.42
C MET A 359 -12.16 28.72 21.65
N PHE A 360 -13.29 29.33 21.32
CA PHE A 360 -13.61 30.73 21.63
C PHE A 360 -14.98 30.78 22.30
N GLY A 361 -14.97 30.74 23.63
CA GLY A 361 -16.20 30.66 24.43
C GLY A 361 -17.26 31.70 24.04
N CYS A 362 -18.50 31.23 24.01
CA CYS A 362 -19.70 32.05 24.01
C CYS A 362 -19.68 33.06 25.17
N SER A 363 -19.26 34.29 24.89
CA SER A 363 -19.73 35.51 25.55
C SER A 363 -19.33 36.72 24.73
N ALA A 364 -20.15 37.08 23.74
CA ALA A 364 -20.33 38.46 23.29
C ALA A 364 -21.50 38.55 22.31
N THR A 365 -22.72 38.50 22.82
CA THR A 365 -23.73 39.43 22.31
C THR A 365 -23.24 40.84 22.66
N GLY A 366 -22.62 41.53 21.71
CA GLY A 366 -22.23 42.93 21.94
C GLY A 366 -21.10 43.42 21.05
N ALA A 367 -21.46 44.30 20.13
CA ALA A 367 -20.65 45.24 19.35
C ALA A 367 -19.20 45.50 19.81
N GLY A 368 -18.27 45.33 18.86
CA GLY A 368 -17.02 46.09 18.74
C GLY A 368 -15.89 45.74 19.71
N ILE A 369 -14.71 45.42 19.18
CA ILE A 369 -13.42 46.05 19.51
C ILE A 369 -12.30 45.31 18.74
N SER A 370 -11.49 46.10 18.06
CA SER A 370 -10.26 45.77 17.35
C SER A 370 -9.11 45.33 18.25
N ALA A 371 -8.22 44.49 17.69
CA ALA A 371 -6.81 44.29 18.05
C ALA A 371 -6.47 43.78 19.46
N ILE A 372 -6.12 42.49 19.59
CA ILE A 372 -5.35 41.95 20.72
C ILE A 372 -4.23 41.04 20.20
N ASP A 373 -3.03 41.31 20.73
CA ASP A 373 -1.68 40.82 20.40
C ASP A 373 -1.42 39.37 20.90
N PRO A 374 -0.68 38.47 20.19
CA PRO A 374 -0.56 37.03 20.50
C PRO A 374 0.29 36.65 21.74
N ALA A 375 0.58 37.57 22.66
CA ALA A 375 1.60 37.37 23.70
C ALA A 375 1.07 36.98 25.10
N ARG A 376 -0.19 36.58 25.26
CA ARG A 376 -0.74 36.16 26.57
C ARG A 376 -1.61 34.90 26.45
N MET A 377 -0.99 33.73 26.62
CA MET A 377 -1.70 32.51 27.03
C MET A 377 -1.14 32.04 28.38
N VAL A 378 -2.01 31.95 29.39
CA VAL A 378 -1.75 31.29 30.67
C VAL A 378 -2.54 29.98 30.68
N ALA A 379 -1.87 28.90 31.08
CA ALA A 379 -2.43 27.56 31.19
C ALA A 379 -3.07 27.34 32.56
N GLY A 380 -4.28 26.75 32.58
CA GLY A 380 -4.81 26.08 33.77
C GLY A 380 -6.32 26.14 33.91
N SER A 381 -7.00 25.03 33.62
CA SER A 381 -8.11 24.46 34.42
C SER A 381 -8.75 23.28 33.69
N ALA A 382 -8.39 22.06 34.10
CA ALA A 382 -9.09 20.83 33.71
C ALA A 382 -8.93 19.78 34.81
N MET A 383 -9.44 20.10 36.01
CA MET A 383 -9.63 19.16 37.10
C MET A 383 -11.09 19.28 37.53
N ASP A 384 -12.04 18.68 36.80
CA ASP A 384 -13.38 18.44 37.39
C ASP A 384 -14.29 17.40 36.69
N VAL A 385 -13.75 16.39 36.00
CA VAL A 385 -14.59 15.33 35.36
C VAL A 385 -14.19 13.91 35.78
N SER A 386 -13.26 13.76 36.72
CA SER A 386 -12.74 12.44 37.12
C SER A 386 -13.53 11.77 38.26
N GLN A 387 -14.58 12.39 38.81
CA GLN A 387 -15.21 11.93 40.06
C GLN A 387 -16.58 11.26 39.89
N LYS A 388 -17.13 11.16 38.66
CA LYS A 388 -18.47 10.58 38.42
C LYS A 388 -18.52 9.18 37.78
N LEU A 389 -17.38 8.53 37.52
CA LEU A 389 -17.35 7.22 36.82
C LEU A 389 -16.87 6.03 37.66
N SER A 390 -16.72 6.19 38.99
CA SER A 390 -16.16 5.14 39.87
C SER A 390 -17.21 4.28 40.62
N GLN A 391 -18.50 4.35 40.27
CA GLN A 391 -19.56 3.65 41.02
C GLN A 391 -20.29 2.50 40.30
N ILE A 392 -19.87 2.08 39.10
CA ILE A 392 -20.65 1.09 38.32
C ILE A 392 -19.96 -0.28 38.11
N THR A 393 -18.70 -0.48 38.49
CA THR A 393 -18.03 -1.78 38.28
C THR A 393 -17.65 -2.46 39.58
N SER A 394 -18.62 -3.10 40.24
CA SER A 394 -18.39 -4.01 41.36
C SER A 394 -19.38 -5.18 41.28
N GLY A 395 -19.00 -6.23 40.53
CA GLY A 395 -19.71 -7.50 40.45
C GLY A 395 -18.68 -8.64 40.32
N PRO A 396 -18.70 -9.69 41.16
CA PRO A 396 -17.67 -10.71 41.17
C PRO A 396 -18.16 -12.00 40.49
N ASN A 397 -17.78 -12.26 39.23
CA ASN A 397 -17.60 -13.62 38.69
C ASN A 397 -17.18 -13.63 37.21
N MET A 398 -15.97 -14.10 36.92
CA MET A 398 -15.70 -15.20 35.98
C MET A 398 -14.19 -15.41 35.80
N ASN A 399 -13.71 -16.57 36.24
CA ASN A 399 -12.46 -17.18 35.81
C ASN A 399 -12.79 -18.27 34.78
N SER A 400 -12.08 -18.32 33.65
CA SER A 400 -11.56 -19.54 32.99
C SER A 400 -10.86 -19.16 31.66
N ILE A 401 -9.52 -19.31 31.55
CA ILE A 401 -8.81 -20.29 30.68
C ILE A 401 -9.34 -20.27 29.23
N THR A 402 -8.60 -19.82 28.21
CA THR A 402 -7.61 -20.61 27.45
C THR A 402 -6.80 -19.71 26.49
N ALA A 403 -5.59 -20.14 26.17
CA ALA A 403 -4.66 -19.55 25.21
C ALA A 403 -5.24 -19.31 23.80
N HIS A 404 -4.91 -18.17 23.18
CA HIS A 404 -4.60 -17.99 21.74
C HIS A 404 -4.44 -16.49 21.41
N ALA A 405 -3.44 -16.19 20.59
CA ALA A 405 -3.16 -14.91 19.92
C ALA A 405 -2.91 -13.69 20.83
N ASN A 406 -1.76 -13.03 20.64
CA ASN A 406 -1.46 -11.71 21.20
C ASN A 406 -2.29 -10.60 20.52
N PHE A 407 -3.61 -10.77 20.46
CA PHE A 407 -4.52 -9.64 20.44
C PHE A 407 -4.42 -9.01 21.84
N ILE A 408 -3.77 -7.85 21.91
CA ILE A 408 -3.91 -6.96 23.05
C ILE A 408 -5.41 -6.64 23.12
N GLN A 409 -6.16 -7.31 24.00
CA GLN A 409 -7.46 -6.81 24.42
C GLN A 409 -7.29 -5.34 24.83
N PRO A 410 -8.24 -4.44 24.51
CA PRO A 410 -8.15 -3.02 24.80
C PRO A 410 -8.41 -2.80 26.30
N ASN A 411 -7.54 -3.36 27.14
CA ASN A 411 -7.52 -3.02 28.54
C ASN A 411 -6.97 -1.59 28.57
N ARG A 412 -7.86 -0.65 28.93
CA ARG A 412 -7.74 0.83 28.91
C ARG A 412 -6.48 1.38 29.58
N ARG A 413 -5.30 1.04 29.09
CA ARG A 413 -4.01 1.50 29.59
C ARG A 413 -3.54 2.60 28.64
N GLY A 414 -3.94 3.83 28.95
CA GLY A 414 -3.33 5.00 28.34
C GLY A 414 -1.81 4.97 28.55
N LEU A 415 -1.06 5.52 27.59
CA LEU A 415 0.38 5.68 27.69
C LEU A 415 0.71 6.84 28.61
N VAL A 416 1.45 6.57 29.68
CA VAL A 416 1.92 7.61 30.61
C VAL A 416 3.32 8.04 30.20
N ILE A 417 3.49 9.32 29.84
CA ILE A 417 4.76 9.92 29.45
C ILE A 417 5.19 10.88 30.57
N ARG A 418 6.37 10.66 31.14
CA ARG A 418 6.99 11.56 32.14
C ARG A 418 8.17 12.28 31.48
N ARG A 419 8.17 13.61 31.54
CA ARG A 419 9.20 14.47 30.94
C ARG A 419 9.72 15.45 31.98
N ALA A 420 11.03 15.65 32.04
CA ALA A 420 11.61 16.75 32.80
C ALA A 420 11.62 18.01 31.91
N ILE A 421 10.94 19.06 32.32
CA ILE A 421 10.81 20.32 31.57
C ILE A 421 11.34 21.46 32.46
N LYS A 422 12.19 22.33 31.91
CA LYS A 422 12.64 23.52 32.64
C LYS A 422 11.49 24.50 32.79
N SER A 423 11.22 24.94 34.02
CA SER A 423 10.23 25.95 34.32
C SER A 423 10.58 27.28 33.64
N PRO A 424 9.67 27.89 32.87
CA PRO A 424 9.94 29.18 32.22
C PRO A 424 10.10 30.33 33.22
N TYR A 425 9.65 30.16 34.46
CA TYR A 425 9.70 31.20 35.51
C TYR A 425 10.86 31.03 36.49
N THR A 426 11.27 29.80 36.79
CA THR A 426 12.28 29.52 37.83
C THR A 426 13.56 28.88 37.28
N GLY A 427 13.58 28.42 36.03
CA GLY A 427 14.73 27.74 35.42
C GLY A 427 15.01 26.32 35.95
N GLU A 428 14.35 25.92 37.04
CA GLU A 428 14.45 24.60 37.65
C GLU A 428 13.76 23.51 36.80
N LEU A 429 14.28 22.28 36.88
CA LEU A 429 13.72 21.11 36.19
C LEU A 429 12.49 20.59 36.94
N MET A 430 11.31 20.69 36.33
CA MET A 430 10.06 20.14 36.86
C MET A 430 9.65 18.89 36.07
N TRP A 431 9.22 17.84 36.79
CA TRP A 431 8.66 16.64 36.17
C TRP A 431 7.19 16.86 35.78
N ARG A 432 6.91 16.82 34.48
CA ARG A 432 5.55 16.83 33.93
C ARG A 432 5.14 15.41 33.54
N THR A 433 3.95 14.99 33.96
CA THR A 433 3.36 13.70 33.59
C THR A 433 2.14 13.93 32.72
N GLU A 434 2.09 13.28 31.57
CA GLU A 434 0.99 13.33 30.60
C GLU A 434 0.46 11.92 30.35
N VAL A 435 -0.85 11.76 30.31
CA VAL A 435 -1.52 10.48 30.03
C VAL A 435 -2.20 10.57 28.68
N VAL A 436 -1.66 9.87 27.69
CA VAL A 436 -2.22 9.78 26.34
C VAL A 436 -3.17 8.59 26.29
N ARG A 437 -4.41 8.80 25.83
CA ARG A 437 -5.44 7.75 25.74
C ARG A 437 -5.77 7.36 24.30
N ASP A 438 -5.47 8.22 23.34
CA ASP A 438 -5.70 7.96 21.91
C ASP A 438 -4.77 6.85 21.41
N LEU A 439 -5.36 5.77 20.90
CA LEU A 439 -4.65 4.59 20.42
C LEU A 439 -3.72 4.93 19.23
N ALA A 440 -4.17 5.79 18.31
CA ALA A 440 -3.38 6.17 17.13
C ALA A 440 -2.11 6.93 17.56
N VAL A 441 -2.25 7.84 18.52
CA VAL A 441 -1.12 8.59 19.09
C VAL A 441 -0.18 7.67 19.85
N ILE A 442 -0.70 6.70 20.62
CA ILE A 442 0.11 5.72 21.34
C ILE A 442 0.94 4.89 20.35
N GLN A 443 0.31 4.35 19.31
CA GLN A 443 1.00 3.54 18.29
C GLN A 443 2.06 4.34 17.55
N ALA A 444 1.74 5.57 17.11
CA ALA A 444 2.70 6.46 16.46
C ALA A 444 3.88 6.80 17.37
N TYR A 445 3.61 7.13 18.65
CA TYR A 445 4.65 7.42 19.63
C TYR A 445 5.58 6.22 19.86
N LEU A 446 5.02 5.03 20.07
CA LEU A 446 5.81 3.81 20.29
C LEU A 446 6.63 3.43 19.05
N ARG A 447 6.07 3.59 17.85
CA ARG A 447 6.80 3.37 16.59
C ARG A 447 7.99 4.32 16.48
N GLN A 448 7.76 5.61 16.64
CA GLN A 448 8.82 6.62 16.57
C GLN A 448 9.86 6.40 17.66
N ARG A 449 9.44 5.99 18.87
CA ARG A 449 10.33 5.70 19.98
C ARG A 449 11.26 4.53 19.67
N ARG A 450 10.74 3.44 19.08
CA ARG A 450 11.56 2.31 18.60
C ARG A 450 12.57 2.73 17.54
N ILE A 451 12.19 3.58 16.59
CA ILE A 451 13.11 4.10 15.56
C ILE A 451 14.25 4.87 16.22
N ILE A 452 13.94 5.78 17.16
CA ILE A 452 14.95 6.56 17.89
C ILE A 452 15.87 5.64 18.69
N GLU A 453 15.32 4.67 19.41
CA GLU A 453 16.11 3.71 20.19
C GLU A 453 17.05 2.90 19.28
N ASN A 454 16.56 2.36 18.17
CA ASN A 454 17.38 1.64 17.20
C ASN A 454 18.50 2.49 16.59
N LEU A 455 18.22 3.77 16.28
CA LEU A 455 19.25 4.71 15.78
C LEU A 455 20.30 5.05 16.85
N THR A 456 19.90 5.09 18.12
CA THR A 456 20.80 5.39 19.24
C THR A 456 21.74 4.21 19.50
N TYR A 457 21.21 2.97 19.51
CA TYR A 457 22.02 1.77 19.73
C TYR A 457 22.86 1.37 18.51
N GLY A 458 22.37 1.59 17.27
CA GLY A 458 23.13 1.29 16.05
C GLY A 458 24.39 2.15 15.84
N ASN A 459 24.51 3.27 16.57
CA ASN A 459 25.72 4.09 16.60
C ASN A 459 26.73 3.67 17.68
N GLU A 460 26.33 2.86 18.68
CA GLU A 460 27.24 2.40 19.74
C GLU A 460 28.08 1.18 19.29
N ASP A 461 27.60 0.37 18.35
CA ASP A 461 28.33 -0.80 17.80
C ASP A 461 29.49 -0.43 16.85
N LEU A 462 29.79 0.86 16.66
CA LEU A 462 30.89 1.36 15.82
C LEU A 462 32.06 1.97 16.62
N PHE A 463 32.03 1.87 17.96
CA PHE A 463 33.06 2.42 18.86
C PHE A 463 33.78 1.36 19.71
N ASP A 464 33.82 0.11 19.26
CA ASP A 464 34.72 -0.92 19.80
C ASP A 464 35.76 -1.29 18.73
N ASP A 465 36.75 -0.41 18.52
CA ASP A 465 38.11 -0.77 18.12
C ASP A 465 39.04 0.34 18.63
N GLU A 466 39.89 -0.03 19.60
CA GLU A 466 40.88 0.83 20.27
C GLU A 466 41.98 1.30 19.30
N ASP A 467 42.46 2.54 19.45
CA ASP A 467 43.89 2.89 19.29
C ASP A 467 44.19 4.29 19.91
N GLU A 468 44.65 4.25 21.16
CA GLU A 468 45.85 4.92 21.73
C GLU A 468 46.33 6.29 21.17
N PHE A 469 45.99 7.41 21.85
CA PHE A 469 46.97 8.49 22.13
C PHE A 469 46.50 9.45 23.25
N GLY A 470 47.39 9.70 24.23
CA GLY A 470 47.09 10.36 25.50
C GLY A 470 47.08 11.90 25.53
N GLY A 471 46.72 12.42 26.70
CA GLY A 471 46.88 13.83 27.09
C GLY A 471 45.93 14.26 28.22
N ALA A 472 46.46 14.39 29.44
CA ALA A 472 45.77 14.74 30.67
C ALA A 472 45.41 16.25 30.80
N MET A 473 44.27 16.59 31.43
CA MET A 473 44.13 17.55 32.55
C MET A 473 42.66 17.89 32.88
N GLY A 474 42.32 17.97 34.17
CA GLY A 474 41.18 18.76 34.67
C GLY A 474 40.15 17.99 35.51
N SER A 475 40.31 18.04 36.82
CA SER A 475 39.44 17.48 37.86
C SER A 475 38.17 18.31 38.11
N GLU A 476 37.02 17.66 38.28
CA GLU A 476 35.95 18.04 39.23
C GLU A 476 35.05 16.81 39.54
N PRO A 477 34.54 16.62 40.78
CA PRO A 477 33.87 15.39 41.18
C PRO A 477 32.41 15.41 40.75
N MET A 478 32.11 14.87 39.58
CA MET A 478 30.73 14.66 39.13
C MET A 478 30.23 13.30 39.62
N VAL A 479 29.14 13.30 40.37
CA VAL A 479 28.47 12.10 40.91
C VAL A 479 28.20 11.11 39.76
N ASP A 480 28.70 9.89 39.90
CA ASP A 480 28.78 8.84 38.88
C ASP A 480 27.40 8.24 38.49
N MET A 481 26.55 9.04 37.84
CA MET A 481 25.29 8.58 37.26
C MET A 481 25.54 7.68 36.02
N ALA A 482 26.70 7.81 35.38
CA ALA A 482 27.11 7.00 34.24
C ALA A 482 27.46 5.55 34.66
N GLY A 483 28.08 5.37 35.83
CA GLY A 483 28.41 4.08 36.42
C GLY A 483 27.17 3.30 36.84
N GLU A 484 26.16 3.95 37.41
CA GLU A 484 24.86 3.32 37.72
C GLU A 484 24.13 2.90 36.44
N THR A 485 24.20 3.71 35.38
CA THR A 485 23.60 3.40 34.08
C THR A 485 24.33 2.24 33.38
N ARG A 486 25.67 2.20 33.44
CA ARG A 486 26.50 1.08 32.95
C ARG A 486 26.25 -0.21 33.75
N ALA A 487 26.14 -0.11 35.08
CA ALA A 487 25.82 -1.24 35.93
C ALA A 487 24.40 -1.78 35.66
N HIS A 488 23.44 -0.90 35.39
CA HIS A 488 22.09 -1.29 35.01
C HIS A 488 22.05 -1.96 33.64
N LEU A 489 22.77 -1.43 32.64
CA LEU A 489 22.90 -2.03 31.32
C LEU A 489 23.60 -3.40 31.37
N ASN A 490 24.65 -3.56 32.18
CA ASN A 490 25.31 -4.85 32.37
C ASN A 490 24.39 -5.86 33.07
N ARG A 491 23.60 -5.44 34.07
CA ARG A 491 22.58 -6.31 34.69
C ARG A 491 21.51 -6.75 33.69
N LEU A 492 21.08 -5.85 32.78
CA LEU A 492 20.10 -6.17 31.74
C LEU A 492 20.68 -7.09 30.64
N LYS A 493 21.96 -6.90 30.25
CA LYS A 493 22.67 -7.81 29.33
C LYS A 493 22.79 -9.22 29.92
N VAL A 494 23.24 -9.34 31.17
CA VAL A 494 23.32 -10.63 31.88
C VAL A 494 21.94 -11.27 32.03
N ALA A 495 20.90 -10.49 32.35
CA ALA A 495 19.52 -11.00 32.42
C ALA A 495 19.00 -11.47 31.05
N ARG A 496 19.38 -10.83 29.94
CA ARG A 496 19.03 -11.26 28.58
C ARG A 496 19.74 -12.57 28.21
N GLU A 497 21.01 -12.70 28.53
CA GLU A 497 21.78 -13.94 28.28
C GLU A 497 21.24 -15.11 29.12
N GLN A 498 20.89 -14.86 30.39
CA GLN A 498 20.25 -15.85 31.24
C GLN A 498 18.87 -16.26 30.71
N ARG A 499 18.06 -15.32 30.18
CA ARG A 499 16.78 -15.66 29.52
C ARG A 499 16.97 -16.47 28.24
N ILE A 500 17.99 -16.17 27.44
CA ILE A 500 18.32 -16.94 26.23
C ILE A 500 18.83 -18.34 26.60
N GLN A 501 19.65 -18.47 27.65
CA GLN A 501 20.10 -19.77 28.15
C GLN A 501 18.96 -20.57 28.79
N GLN A 502 18.05 -19.92 29.53
CA GLN A 502 16.84 -20.56 30.06
C GLN A 502 15.89 -20.96 28.93
N ALA A 503 15.71 -20.15 27.88
CA ALA A 503 14.91 -20.51 26.72
C ALA A 503 15.52 -21.69 25.95
N LYS A 504 16.85 -21.70 25.74
CA LYS A 504 17.56 -22.84 25.14
C LYS A 504 17.53 -24.10 26.03
N ALA A 505 17.48 -23.95 27.35
CA ALA A 505 17.31 -25.06 28.28
C ALA A 505 15.87 -25.59 28.27
N HIS A 506 14.89 -24.68 28.20
CA HIS A 506 13.46 -25.00 28.12
C HIS A 506 13.10 -25.67 26.78
N GLU A 507 13.77 -25.28 25.70
CA GLU A 507 13.69 -25.91 24.36
C GLU A 507 14.27 -27.34 24.37
N LYS A 508 15.29 -27.61 25.20
CA LYS A 508 15.84 -28.96 25.41
C LYS A 508 14.96 -29.85 26.29
N THR A 509 14.13 -29.29 27.17
CA THR A 509 13.27 -30.06 28.09
C THR A 509 11.86 -30.29 27.56
N HIS A 510 11.41 -29.59 26.51
CA HIS A 510 10.04 -29.68 25.98
C HIS A 510 9.95 -30.32 24.58
N MET A 511 10.78 -31.32 24.30
CA MET A 511 10.54 -32.27 23.21
C MET A 511 9.94 -33.57 23.76
N THR A 512 8.69 -33.53 24.21
CA THR A 512 7.75 -34.68 24.20
C THR A 512 6.30 -34.18 24.35
N THR A 513 5.38 -34.82 23.63
CA THR A 513 3.92 -34.55 23.49
C THR A 513 3.57 -33.37 22.56
N PHE A 514 2.86 -33.49 21.44
CA PHE A 514 2.06 -34.56 20.83
C PHE A 514 2.17 -34.39 19.30
N SER A 515 2.74 -35.37 18.60
CA SER A 515 2.55 -35.57 17.16
C SER A 515 2.84 -37.04 16.90
N LEU A 516 1.80 -37.77 16.51
CA LEU A 516 1.86 -39.20 16.22
C LEU A 516 2.93 -39.49 15.14
N PRO A 517 3.80 -40.50 15.32
CA PRO A 517 4.87 -40.79 14.37
C PRO A 517 4.32 -41.49 13.13
N GLN A 518 4.67 -41.00 11.95
CA GLN A 518 4.55 -41.79 10.72
C GLN A 518 5.53 -42.98 10.77
N PRO A 519 5.15 -44.18 10.28
CA PRO A 519 6.02 -45.35 10.32
C PRO A 519 7.24 -45.16 9.41
N ASN A 520 8.41 -45.13 10.04
CA ASN A 520 9.73 -45.19 9.40
C ASN A 520 9.84 -46.42 8.49
N LYS A 521 9.73 -46.23 7.17
CA LYS A 521 10.35 -47.14 6.20
C LYS A 521 11.83 -46.77 6.06
N PRO A 522 12.77 -47.71 6.22
CA PRO A 522 14.19 -47.40 6.06
C PRO A 522 14.48 -46.97 4.62
N LYS A 523 15.15 -45.82 4.44
CA LYS A 523 15.68 -45.34 3.16
C LYS A 523 16.71 -46.34 2.64
N LYS A 524 16.29 -47.29 1.80
CA LYS A 524 17.20 -48.10 0.98
C LYS A 524 18.00 -47.15 0.08
N LYS A 525 19.32 -47.06 0.27
CA LYS A 525 20.23 -46.55 -0.75
C LYS A 525 20.08 -47.44 -1.97
N VAL A 526 19.37 -46.98 -3.01
CA VAL A 526 19.29 -47.70 -4.28
C VAL A 526 20.63 -47.56 -4.98
N ILE A 527 21.53 -48.51 -4.72
CA ILE A 527 22.75 -48.66 -5.49
C ILE A 527 22.33 -49.24 -6.84
N ARG A 528 22.40 -48.43 -7.90
CA ARG A 528 21.90 -48.80 -9.23
C ARG A 528 22.95 -49.65 -9.95
N GLN A 529 22.53 -50.77 -10.52
CA GLN A 529 23.36 -51.67 -11.33
C GLN A 529 23.31 -51.24 -12.80
N CYS A 530 24.47 -51.14 -13.43
CA CYS A 530 24.59 -50.80 -14.84
C CYS A 530 24.09 -51.96 -15.70
N GLY A 531 23.13 -51.69 -16.60
CA GLY A 531 22.53 -52.73 -17.46
C GLY A 531 23.46 -53.34 -18.51
N ASN A 532 24.61 -52.72 -18.83
CA ASN A 532 25.55 -53.25 -19.84
C ASN A 532 26.68 -54.09 -19.22
N CYS A 533 27.23 -53.69 -18.06
CA CYS A 533 28.37 -54.37 -17.42
C CYS A 533 28.03 -55.03 -16.08
N GLY A 534 26.82 -54.83 -15.54
CA GLY A 534 26.39 -55.42 -14.28
C GLY A 534 27.04 -54.81 -13.03
N GLN A 535 27.86 -53.77 -13.15
CA GLN A 535 28.52 -53.14 -11.99
C GLN A 535 27.64 -52.07 -11.33
N LEU A 536 27.80 -51.92 -10.02
CA LEU A 536 27.03 -51.01 -9.19
C LEU A 536 27.64 -49.60 -9.18
N GLY A 537 26.80 -48.55 -9.23
CA GLY A 537 27.21 -47.16 -9.01
C GLY A 537 27.22 -46.24 -10.23
N HIS A 538 26.90 -46.73 -11.43
CA HIS A 538 26.76 -45.92 -12.64
C HIS A 538 25.66 -46.45 -13.58
N MET A 539 25.22 -45.64 -14.54
CA MET A 539 24.17 -45.98 -15.52
C MET A 539 24.78 -46.49 -16.83
N LYS A 540 24.02 -47.25 -17.64
CA LYS A 540 24.48 -47.81 -18.93
C LYS A 540 24.94 -46.75 -19.95
N THR A 541 24.45 -45.52 -19.82
CA THR A 541 24.80 -44.36 -20.66
C THR A 541 26.05 -43.61 -20.16
N ASN A 542 26.65 -44.04 -19.05
CA ASN A 542 27.83 -43.40 -18.50
C ASN A 542 29.10 -43.96 -19.16
N LYS A 543 29.96 -43.09 -19.69
CA LYS A 543 31.27 -43.44 -20.29
C LYS A 543 32.22 -44.16 -19.33
N LYS A 544 31.98 -44.09 -18.02
CA LYS A 544 32.72 -44.86 -17.01
C LYS A 544 32.40 -46.36 -17.01
N CYS A 545 31.40 -46.81 -17.77
CA CYS A 545 31.09 -48.22 -17.94
C CYS A 545 32.18 -48.91 -18.78
N PRO A 546 32.78 -50.03 -18.32
CA PRO A 546 33.81 -50.76 -19.08
C PRO A 546 33.35 -51.25 -20.45
N ARG A 547 32.04 -51.45 -20.62
CA ARG A 547 31.41 -51.91 -21.87
C ARG A 547 30.68 -50.78 -22.61
N TYR A 548 30.97 -49.52 -22.32
CA TYR A 548 30.26 -48.40 -22.97
C TYR A 548 30.43 -48.40 -24.49
N TYR A 549 31.67 -48.56 -24.98
CA TYR A 549 32.02 -48.51 -26.41
C TYR A 549 31.61 -49.75 -27.22
N GLU A 550 31.21 -50.84 -26.56
CA GLU A 550 30.67 -52.03 -27.24
C GLU A 550 29.20 -51.87 -27.63
N PHE A 551 28.45 -51.02 -26.91
CA PHE A 551 27.01 -50.82 -27.10
C PHE A 551 26.65 -49.40 -27.57
N ASN A 552 27.64 -48.52 -27.71
CA ASN A 552 27.57 -47.19 -28.31
C ASN A 552 28.84 -46.98 -29.16
N PRO A 553 28.88 -47.50 -30.41
CA PRO A 553 30.01 -47.31 -31.33
C PRO A 553 30.21 -45.85 -31.75
#